data_AF-A0A7T5RCJ4-F1
#
_entry.id   AF-A0A7T5RCJ4-F1
#
_cell.length_a   1.000
_cell.length_b   1.000
_cell.length_c   1.000
_cell.angle_alpha   90.00
_cell.angle_beta   90.00
_cell.angle_gamma   90.00
#
_symmetry.space_group_name_H-M   'P 1'
#
loop_
_entity.id
_entity.type
_entity.pdbx_description
1 polymer ?
#
loop_
_entity_poly.entity_id
_entity_poly.type
_entity_poly.pdbx_seq_one_letter_code
_entity_poly.pdbx_strand_id
1 'polypeptide(L)'
;MDLTIVLFALIGPFLVWPVEYFLPYPSFVEELFKAILIYFLPQKNYKTVVISGVAFALTETVLYAFNIFNFGGLELMLTRLLSTSILHSATFLTIYIFGKNGGWRLIIGLIIAVLIHYIYNTYIPIY
;
A
#
# COMPACT_ATOMS: atom_id res chain seq x y z
N MET A 1 -1.01 -15.81 14.80
CA MET A 1 -0.89 -14.82 13.70
C MET A 1 -1.04 -13.47 14.34
N ASP A 2 -0.01 -12.63 14.33
CA ASP A 2 -0.16 -11.25 14.81
C ASP A 2 -0.96 -10.46 13.75
N LEU A 3 -2.02 -9.78 14.18
CA LEU A 3 -2.93 -9.02 13.32
C LEU A 3 -2.68 -7.52 13.40
N THR A 4 -1.77 -7.06 14.26
CA THR A 4 -1.55 -5.64 14.54
C THR A 4 -1.23 -4.87 13.26
N ILE A 5 -0.32 -5.38 12.44
CA ILE A 5 0.01 -4.76 11.15
C ILE A 5 -1.17 -4.69 10.18
N VAL A 6 -2.08 -5.69 10.21
CA VAL A 6 -3.28 -5.71 9.36
C VAL A 6 -4.23 -4.59 9.78
N LEU A 7 -4.41 -4.38 11.09
CA LEU A 7 -5.22 -3.29 11.61
C LEU A 7 -4.65 -1.91 11.24
N PHE A 8 -3.33 -1.73 11.34
CA PHE A 8 -2.68 -0.50 10.90
C PHE A 8 -2.74 -0.31 9.38
N ALA A 9 -2.64 -1.38 8.60
CA ALA A 9 -2.79 -1.33 7.15
C ALA A 9 -4.22 -0.94 6.75
N LEU A 10 -5.25 -1.43 7.46
CA LEU A 10 -6.65 -1.03 7.25
C LEU A 10 -6.87 0.46 7.49
N ILE A 11 -6.21 1.09 8.45
CA ILE A 11 -6.37 2.55 8.66
C ILE A 11 -5.34 3.38 7.89
N GLY A 12 -4.35 2.73 7.30
CA GLY A 12 -3.19 3.35 6.65
C GLY A 12 -3.57 4.40 5.60
N PRO A 13 -4.41 4.09 4.61
CA PRO A 13 -4.80 5.07 3.60
C PRO A 13 -5.45 6.33 4.19
N PHE A 14 -6.24 6.22 5.26
CA PHE A 14 -6.80 7.41 5.93
C PHE A 14 -5.73 8.29 6.59
N LEU A 15 -4.65 7.70 7.08
CA LEU A 15 -3.54 8.44 7.69
C LEU A 15 -2.63 9.07 6.64
N VAL A 16 -2.46 8.39 5.50
CA VAL A 16 -1.59 8.83 4.41
C VAL A 16 -2.27 9.90 3.55
N TRP A 17 -3.57 9.77 3.29
CA TRP A 17 -4.33 10.65 2.40
C TRP A 17 -4.16 12.17 2.67
N PRO A 18 -4.22 12.66 3.93
CA PRO A 18 -3.97 14.08 4.21
C PRO A 18 -2.54 14.53 3.84
N VAL A 19 -1.55 13.64 3.92
CA VAL A 19 -0.16 13.95 3.58
C VAL A 19 0.00 14.04 2.05
N GLU A 20 -0.64 13.13 1.31
CA GLU A 20 -0.66 13.15 -0.16
C GLU A 20 -1.34 14.39 -0.73
N TYR A 21 -2.29 14.97 0.00
CA TYR A 21 -2.89 16.24 -0.39
C TYR A 21 -1.86 17.39 -0.46
N PHE A 22 -0.80 17.35 0.36
CA PHE A 22 0.24 18.38 0.39
C PHE A 22 1.51 18.01 -0.38
N LEU A 23 1.76 16.72 -0.65
CA LEU A 23 2.99 16.23 -1.28
C LEU A 23 2.72 15.63 -2.67
N PRO A 24 3.51 15.98 -3.71
CA PRO A 24 3.27 15.54 -5.08
C PRO A 24 3.69 14.09 -5.37
N TYR A 25 4.07 13.31 -4.36
CA TYR A 25 4.64 11.96 -4.51
C TYR A 25 3.86 10.90 -3.71
N PRO A 26 2.59 10.61 -4.06
CA PRO A 26 1.72 9.71 -3.28
C PRO A 26 2.34 8.33 -3.08
N SER A 27 2.88 7.73 -4.15
CA SER A 27 3.57 6.44 -4.07
C SER A 27 4.70 6.42 -3.05
N PHE A 28 5.48 7.50 -2.93
CA PHE A 28 6.55 7.56 -1.92
C PHE A 28 5.99 7.58 -0.50
N VAL A 29 4.94 8.38 -0.26
CA VAL A 29 4.34 8.54 1.08
C VAL A 29 3.74 7.22 1.56
N GLU A 30 2.98 6.53 0.71
CA GLU A 30 2.40 5.25 1.07
C GLU A 30 3.45 4.17 1.35
N GLU A 31 4.46 4.04 0.48
CA GLU A 31 5.49 3.02 0.70
C GLU A 31 6.33 3.32 1.94
N LEU A 32 6.57 4.59 2.24
CA LEU A 32 7.24 5.00 3.47
C LEU A 32 6.42 4.59 4.70
N PHE A 33 5.10 4.80 4.68
CA PHE A 33 4.21 4.33 5.75
C PHE A 33 4.30 2.81 5.94
N LYS A 34 4.26 2.02 4.85
CA LYS A 34 4.39 0.56 4.93
C LYS A 34 5.75 0.13 5.46
N ALA A 35 6.83 0.81 5.07
CA ALA A 35 8.17 0.58 5.59
C ALA A 35 8.27 0.84 7.10
N ILE A 36 7.65 1.92 7.59
CA ILE A 36 7.51 2.21 9.02
C ILE A 36 6.78 1.06 9.72
N LEU A 37 5.65 0.60 9.18
CA LEU A 37 4.91 -0.54 9.76
C LEU A 37 5.76 -1.81 9.82
N ILE A 38 6.45 -2.18 8.74
CA ILE A 38 7.29 -3.38 8.72
C ILE A 38 8.46 -3.28 9.69
N TYR A 39 9.05 -2.09 9.85
CA TYR A 39 10.17 -1.87 10.76
C TYR A 39 9.74 -1.98 12.23
N PHE A 40 8.64 -1.32 12.62
CA PHE A 40 8.18 -1.29 14.01
C PHE A 40 7.33 -2.50 14.41
N LEU A 41 6.66 -3.15 13.45
CA LEU A 41 5.80 -4.31 13.66
C LEU A 41 6.34 -5.53 12.89
N PRO A 42 7.55 -6.03 13.24
CA PRO A 42 8.20 -7.09 12.49
C PRO A 42 7.34 -8.36 12.47
N GLN A 43 7.09 -8.85 11.26
CA GLN A 43 6.29 -10.05 11.05
C GLN A 43 7.19 -11.26 10.80
N LYS A 44 6.72 -12.46 11.16
CA LYS A 44 7.39 -13.73 10.80
C LYS A 44 6.69 -14.46 9.65
N ASN A 45 5.47 -14.05 9.32
CA ASN A 45 4.59 -14.77 8.41
C ASN A 45 4.27 -13.91 7.18
N TYR A 46 4.67 -14.39 6.00
CA TYR A 46 4.37 -13.74 4.71
C TYR A 46 2.86 -13.62 4.45
N LYS A 47 2.04 -14.55 4.96
CA LYS A 47 0.58 -14.50 4.79
C LYS A 47 0.00 -13.25 5.45
N THR A 48 0.46 -12.89 6.64
CA THR A 48 0.03 -11.66 7.33
C THR A 48 0.39 -10.42 6.51
N VAL A 49 1.59 -10.42 5.92
CA VAL A 49 2.08 -9.30 5.09
C VAL A 49 1.23 -9.13 3.83
N VAL A 50 0.89 -10.23 3.15
CA VAL A 50 -0.02 -10.22 1.99
C VAL A 50 -1.41 -9.73 2.40
N ILE A 51 -1.97 -10.25 3.49
CA ILE A 51 -3.28 -9.82 3.99
C ILE A 51 -3.26 -8.32 4.34
N SER A 52 -2.15 -7.79 4.84
CA SER A 52 -1.98 -6.36 5.12
C SER A 52 -2.04 -5.52 3.83
N GLY A 53 -1.46 -6.02 2.74
CA GLY A 53 -1.58 -5.37 1.43
C GLY A 53 -3.02 -5.32 0.93
N VAL A 54 -3.75 -6.44 1.02
CA VAL A 54 -5.18 -6.49 0.67
C VAL A 54 -6.00 -5.56 1.55
N ALA A 55 -5.73 -5.53 2.86
CA ALA A 55 -6.39 -4.63 3.80
C ALA A 55 -6.16 -3.14 3.45
N PHE A 56 -4.93 -2.78 3.10
CA PHE A 56 -4.59 -1.42 2.67
C PHE A 56 -5.38 -1.03 1.40
N ALA A 57 -5.37 -1.91 0.39
CA ALA A 57 -6.10 -1.70 -0.85
C ALA A 57 -7.62 -1.57 -0.67
N LEU A 58 -8.19 -2.35 0.26
CA LEU A 58 -9.62 -2.28 0.58
C LEU A 58 -10.00 -0.89 1.08
N THR A 59 -9.22 -0.33 2.00
CA THR A 59 -9.50 0.99 2.54
C THR A 59 -9.24 2.10 1.53
N GLU A 60 -8.20 2.00 0.72
CA GLU A 60 -7.98 2.93 -0.40
C GLU A 60 -9.17 2.92 -1.36
N THR A 61 -9.73 1.73 -1.65
CA THR A 61 -10.94 1.59 -2.46
C THR A 61 -12.15 2.26 -1.80
N VAL A 62 -12.29 2.20 -0.46
CA VAL A 62 -13.34 2.92 0.28
C VAL A 62 -13.16 4.43 0.15
N LEU A 63 -11.93 4.95 0.25
CA LEU A 63 -11.65 6.37 0.03
C LEU A 63 -12.00 6.80 -1.40
N TYR A 64 -11.68 5.96 -2.38
CA TYR A 64 -12.05 6.17 -3.77
C TYR A 64 -13.57 6.15 -3.99
N ALA A 65 -14.30 5.31 -3.25
CA ALA A 65 -15.76 5.17 -3.39
C ALA A 65 -16.51 6.50 -3.15
N PHE A 66 -15.95 7.43 -2.36
CA PHE A 66 -16.52 8.76 -2.17
C PHE A 66 -16.62 9.58 -3.47
N ASN A 67 -15.87 9.22 -4.52
CA ASN A 67 -15.86 9.88 -5.82
C ASN A 67 -16.23 8.95 -6.99
N ILE A 68 -16.80 7.78 -6.72
CA ILE A 68 -17.01 6.71 -7.73
C ILE A 68 -17.80 7.14 -8.97
N PHE A 69 -18.78 8.05 -8.81
CA PHE A 69 -19.62 8.52 -9.91
C PHE A 69 -18.88 9.44 -10.87
N ASN A 70 -17.77 10.05 -10.44
CA ASN A 70 -16.94 10.88 -11.31
C ASN A 70 -15.98 10.04 -12.16
N PHE A 71 -15.73 8.78 -11.79
CA PHE A 71 -14.59 8.03 -12.29
C PHE A 71 -14.95 6.74 -13.05
N GLY A 72 -16.21 6.31 -13.12
CA GLY A 72 -16.59 5.19 -14.01
C GLY A 72 -17.40 4.06 -13.37
N GLY A 73 -17.92 4.27 -12.15
CA GLY A 73 -18.90 3.35 -11.56
C GLY A 73 -18.32 2.07 -10.93
N LEU A 74 -19.19 1.09 -10.70
CA LEU A 74 -18.90 -0.07 -9.85
C LEU A 74 -17.92 -1.07 -10.48
N GLU A 75 -17.98 -1.25 -11.80
CA GLU A 75 -17.07 -2.16 -12.53
C GLU A 75 -15.60 -1.72 -12.40
N LEU A 76 -15.35 -0.41 -12.56
CA LEU A 76 -14.02 0.14 -12.39
C LEU A 76 -13.53 -0.01 -10.93
N MET A 77 -14.42 0.19 -9.95
CA MET A 77 -14.06 0.01 -8.53
C MET A 77 -13.62 -1.43 -8.23
N LEU A 78 -14.29 -2.44 -8.80
CA LEU A 78 -13.89 -3.84 -8.62
C LEU A 78 -12.55 -4.15 -9.29
N THR A 79 -12.35 -3.66 -10.52
CA THR A 79 -11.07 -3.79 -11.22
C THR A 79 -9.94 -3.16 -10.42
N ARG A 80 -10.18 -1.95 -9.88
CA ARG A 80 -9.23 -1.25 -9.00
C ARG A 80 -8.94 -2.02 -7.74
N LEU A 81 -9.96 -2.49 -7.02
CA LEU A 81 -9.76 -3.24 -5.78
C LEU A 81 -8.84 -4.44 -6.02
N LEU A 82 -9.04 -5.18 -7.12
CA LEU A 82 -8.20 -6.32 -7.46
C LEU A 82 -6.77 -5.90 -7.80
N SER A 83 -6.60 -4.92 -8.68
CA SER A 83 -5.27 -4.51 -9.13
C SER A 83 -4.46 -3.80 -8.03
N THR A 84 -5.08 -2.94 -7.23
CA THR A 84 -4.44 -2.31 -6.06
C THR A 84 -4.16 -3.36 -4.99
N SER A 85 -5.04 -4.34 -4.75
CA SER A 85 -4.74 -5.44 -3.82
C SER A 85 -3.46 -6.19 -4.19
N ILE A 86 -3.26 -6.47 -5.48
CA ILE A 86 -2.02 -7.09 -5.99
C ILE A 86 -0.83 -6.16 -5.74
N LEU A 87 -0.96 -4.87 -6.08
CA LEU A 87 0.08 -3.87 -5.88
C LEU A 87 0.50 -3.73 -4.41
N HIS A 88 -0.43 -3.45 -3.50
CA HIS A 88 -0.13 -3.23 -2.08
C HIS A 88 0.43 -4.51 -1.46
N SER A 89 -0.07 -5.69 -1.85
CA SER A 89 0.50 -6.97 -1.40
C SER A 89 1.94 -7.15 -1.89
N ALA A 90 2.23 -6.85 -3.15
CA ALA A 90 3.57 -6.98 -3.72
C ALA A 90 4.57 -6.00 -3.10
N THR A 91 4.14 -4.75 -2.86
CA THR A 91 4.98 -3.72 -2.23
C THR A 91 5.23 -4.01 -0.74
N PHE A 92 4.21 -4.41 0.02
CA PHE A 92 4.40 -4.90 1.39
C PHE A 92 5.36 -6.09 1.45
N LEU A 93 5.21 -7.07 0.55
CA LEU A 93 6.11 -8.22 0.47
C LEU A 93 7.54 -7.81 0.12
N THR A 94 7.71 -6.88 -0.82
CA THR A 94 9.03 -6.35 -1.20
C THR A 94 9.71 -5.73 0.02
N ILE A 95 9.05 -4.80 0.68
CA ILE A 95 9.57 -4.13 1.88
C ILE A 95 9.88 -5.16 2.97
N TYR A 96 9.00 -6.13 3.18
CA TYR A 96 9.19 -7.21 4.15
C TYR A 96 10.41 -8.08 3.84
N ILE A 97 10.56 -8.57 2.61
CA ILE A 97 11.63 -9.50 2.22
C ILE A 97 13.00 -8.86 2.42
N PHE A 98 13.15 -7.59 2.02
CA PHE A 98 14.39 -6.85 2.18
C PHE A 98 14.58 -6.30 3.60
N GLY A 99 13.49 -5.92 4.27
CA GLY A 99 13.48 -5.25 5.57
C GLY A 99 13.42 -6.16 6.80
N LYS A 100 13.15 -7.47 6.65
CA LYS A 100 12.98 -8.40 7.79
C LYS A 100 14.17 -8.49 8.76
N ASN A 101 15.36 -8.10 8.32
CA ASN A 101 16.58 -8.05 9.14
C ASN A 101 17.02 -6.61 9.47
N GLY A 102 16.19 -5.61 9.15
CA GLY A 102 16.47 -4.19 9.35
C GLY A 102 17.62 -3.63 8.52
N GLY A 103 18.06 -2.42 8.88
CA GLY A 103 19.22 -1.73 8.30
C GLY A 103 19.04 -1.22 6.87
N TRP A 104 20.14 -1.05 6.15
CA TRP A 104 20.16 -0.49 4.79
C TRP A 104 19.34 -1.30 3.76
N ARG A 105 19.09 -2.58 4.02
CA ARG A 105 18.26 -3.42 3.14
C ARG A 105 16.80 -2.97 3.13
N LEU A 106 16.29 -2.45 4.25
CA LEU A 106 14.94 -1.86 4.29
C LEU A 106 14.83 -0.69 3.30
N ILE A 107 15.87 0.14 3.20
CA ILE A 107 15.91 1.28 2.28
C ILE A 107 15.84 0.79 0.83
N ILE A 108 16.52 -0.31 0.49
CA ILE A 108 16.41 -0.93 -0.84
C ILE A 108 15.00 -1.44 -1.10
N GLY A 109 14.40 -2.14 -0.14
CA GLY A 109 13.02 -2.61 -0.24
C GLY A 109 12.04 -1.45 -0.47
N LEU A 110 12.22 -0.34 0.25
CA LEU A 110 11.45 0.89 0.07
C LEU A 110 11.63 1.46 -1.34
N ILE A 111 12.86 1.65 -1.81
CA ILE A 111 13.12 2.20 -3.16
C ILE A 111 12.45 1.33 -4.23
N ILE A 112 12.60 0.01 -4.15
CA ILE A 112 11.99 -0.92 -5.11
C ILE A 112 10.46 -0.82 -5.05
N ALA A 113 9.88 -0.81 -3.85
CA ALA A 113 8.42 -0.68 -3.69
C ALA A 113 7.89 0.64 -4.27
N VAL A 114 8.60 1.76 -4.04
CA VAL A 114 8.23 3.07 -4.59
C VAL A 114 8.25 3.05 -6.11
N LEU A 115 9.28 2.43 -6.71
CA LEU A 115 9.37 2.29 -8.16
C LEU A 115 8.23 1.43 -8.72
N ILE A 116 7.91 0.29 -8.09
CA ILE A 116 6.80 -0.58 -8.50
C ILE A 116 5.47 0.19 -8.46
N HIS A 117 5.20 0.90 -7.37
CA HIS A 117 3.98 1.66 -7.19
C HIS A 117 3.91 2.86 -8.15
N TYR A 118 4.98 3.62 -8.31
CA TYR A 118 5.05 4.71 -9.27
C TYR A 118 4.78 4.24 -10.70
N ILE A 119 5.40 3.13 -11.11
CA ILE A 119 5.17 2.50 -12.42
C ILE A 119 3.70 2.11 -12.57
N TYR A 120 3.12 1.46 -11.55
CA TYR A 120 1.70 1.09 -11.56
C TYR A 120 0.81 2.33 -11.77
N ASN A 121 1.01 3.40 -11.00
CA ASN A 121 0.22 4.63 -11.13
C ASN A 121 0.40 5.32 -12.49
N THR A 122 1.53 5.11 -13.16
CA THR A 122 1.79 5.66 -14.50
C THR A 122 1.02 4.90 -15.59
N TYR A 123 0.95 3.56 -15.51
CA TYR A 123 0.35 2.72 -16.55
C TYR A 123 -1.11 2.35 -16.32
N ILE A 124 -1.56 2.40 -15.06
CA ILE A 124 -2.95 2.18 -14.67
C ILE A 124 -3.41 3.49 -14.03
N PRO A 125 -3.62 4.53 -14.85
CA PRO A 125 -3.90 5.84 -14.33
C PRO A 125 -5.28 5.86 -13.67
N ILE A 126 -5.25 6.39 -12.45
CA ILE A 126 -6.39 6.69 -11.59
C ILE A 126 -7.07 7.93 -12.18
N TYR A 127 -7.85 7.78 -13.25
CA TYR A 127 -8.69 8.85 -13.81
C TYR A 127 -10.14 8.72 -13.42
#